data_AF-A0AAU2UJU9-F1
#
_entry.id   AF-A0AAU2UJU9-F1
#
_cell.length_a   1.000
_cell.length_b   1.000
_cell.length_c   1.000
_cell.angle_alpha   90.00
_cell.angle_beta   90.00
_cell.angle_gamma   90.00
#
_symmetry.space_group_name_H-M   'P 1'
#
loop_
_entity.id
_entity.type
_entity.pdbx_description
1 polymer ?
#
loop_
_entity_poly.entity_id
_entity_poly.type
_entity_poly.pdbx_seq_one_letter_code
_entity_poly.pdbx_strand_id
1 'polypeptide(L)'
;MDYPHDQAPGAPIRSGIPEHGRIPKYYAVKAHVSALIEELGEGGMLPTERDLAERYEVSRETVRQALRELLLEGRLARQGRGTVVAGPKLEQPLSLASYTEGVRRQGRRPGRHLIGLERFPCPEALAAEIGAARGEPVWHLERVLLADDDRVGLESTYVSVARLPHLDTDFDPDSSFYAYLRDRLGIPFGDADERIETVLATPREALLIGTPPALPMLLIHRISRDTAGKPLERVRTLYRGDRFSFTAHLGPQDGR
;
A
#
# COMPACT_ATOMS: atom_id res chain seq x y z
N MET A 1 -30.00 -1.93 20.49
CA MET A 1 -28.68 -1.30 20.35
C MET A 1 -28.86 -0.03 19.57
N ASP A 2 -28.75 1.10 20.26
CA ASP A 2 -28.76 2.41 19.62
C ASP A 2 -27.43 2.65 18.91
N TYR A 3 -27.51 3.30 17.76
CA TYR A 3 -26.33 3.73 17.02
C TYR A 3 -25.79 5.00 17.70
N PRO A 4 -24.47 5.13 17.91
CA PRO A 4 -23.92 6.39 18.38
C PRO A 4 -24.25 7.49 17.35
N HIS A 5 -25.22 8.33 17.69
CA HIS A 5 -25.77 9.36 16.80
C HIS A 5 -24.81 10.55 16.61
N ASP A 6 -23.81 10.68 17.47
CA ASP A 6 -22.81 11.74 17.40
C ASP A 6 -21.77 11.42 16.34
N GLN A 7 -22.05 11.81 15.09
CA GLN A 7 -21.03 11.86 14.06
C GLN A 7 -20.04 12.99 14.41
N ALA A 8 -18.75 12.65 14.51
CA ALA A 8 -17.70 13.63 14.71
C ALA A 8 -17.75 14.72 13.60
N PRO A 9 -17.47 15.99 13.91
CA PRO A 9 -17.39 17.05 12.90
C PRO A 9 -16.44 16.66 11.76
N GLY A 10 -16.94 16.63 10.52
CA GLY A 10 -16.16 16.25 9.33
C GLY A 10 -16.33 14.79 8.85
N ALA A 11 -17.07 13.94 9.57
CA ALA A 11 -17.43 12.62 9.07
C ALA A 11 -18.44 12.68 7.90
N PRO A 12 -18.52 11.66 7.02
CA PRO A 12 -19.50 11.62 5.94
C PRO A 12 -20.94 11.70 6.48
N ILE A 13 -21.72 12.67 5.99
CA ILE A 13 -23.12 12.88 6.36
C ILE A 13 -23.90 11.60 6.06
N ARG A 14 -24.39 10.91 7.10
CA ARG A 14 -25.08 9.59 7.05
C ARG A 14 -24.21 8.36 6.75
N SER A 15 -22.96 8.33 7.21
CA SER A 15 -22.12 7.11 7.15
C SER A 15 -22.89 5.86 7.62
N GLY A 16 -23.14 4.94 6.67
CA GLY A 16 -23.83 3.65 6.87
C GLY A 16 -25.27 3.67 7.41
N ILE A 17 -25.98 4.80 7.31
CA ILE A 17 -27.42 4.89 7.63
C ILE A 17 -28.23 4.80 6.32
N PRO A 18 -28.95 3.69 6.06
CA PRO A 18 -29.80 3.58 4.89
C PRO A 18 -30.96 4.58 4.91
N GLU A 19 -31.55 4.88 3.76
CA GLU A 19 -32.68 5.82 3.63
C GLU A 19 -33.90 5.41 4.46
N HIS A 20 -34.09 4.10 4.67
CA HIS A 20 -35.15 3.56 5.50
C HIS A 20 -34.83 3.63 7.02
N GLY A 21 -33.76 4.30 7.42
CA GLY A 21 -33.40 4.62 8.81
C GLY A 21 -32.96 3.43 9.68
N ARG A 22 -32.97 2.19 9.17
CA ARG A 22 -32.56 1.00 9.92
C ARG A 22 -31.10 0.68 9.62
N ILE A 23 -30.27 0.87 10.63
CA ILE A 23 -28.83 0.60 10.52
C ILE A 23 -28.59 -0.91 10.66
N PRO A 24 -27.80 -1.53 9.77
CA PRO A 24 -27.43 -2.93 9.93
C PRO A 24 -26.73 -3.17 11.27
N LYS A 25 -27.09 -4.26 11.97
CA LYS A 25 -26.53 -4.57 13.29
C LYS A 25 -25.00 -4.64 13.30
N TYR A 26 -24.38 -5.19 12.25
CA TYR A 26 -22.92 -5.26 12.14
C TYR A 26 -22.30 -3.86 12.08
N TYR A 27 -22.97 -2.91 11.43
CA TYR A 27 -22.49 -1.54 11.27
C TYR A 27 -22.58 -0.78 12.59
N ALA A 28 -23.65 -0.99 13.37
CA ALA A 28 -23.73 -0.48 14.73
C ALA A 28 -22.63 -1.06 15.64
N VAL A 29 -22.36 -2.37 15.57
CA VAL A 29 -21.24 -2.99 16.29
C VAL A 29 -19.91 -2.39 15.85
N LYS A 30 -19.70 -2.18 14.56
CA LYS A 30 -18.49 -1.55 14.01
C LYS A 30 -18.28 -0.15 14.58
N ALA A 31 -19.33 0.66 14.70
CA ALA A 31 -19.26 1.99 15.31
C ALA A 31 -18.87 1.91 16.81
N HIS A 32 -19.45 0.99 17.57
CA HIS A 32 -19.07 0.78 18.98
C HIS A 32 -17.63 0.30 19.13
N VAL A 33 -17.17 -0.64 18.29
CA VAL A 33 -15.78 -1.09 18.29
C VAL A 33 -14.83 0.03 17.84
N SER A 34 -15.30 0.95 16.99
CA SER A 34 -14.52 2.12 16.57
C SER A 34 -14.20 3.05 17.74
N ALA A 35 -15.17 3.31 18.60
CA ALA A 35 -14.94 4.08 19.84
C ALA A 35 -13.98 3.33 20.79
N LEU A 36 -14.16 2.00 20.92
CA LEU A 36 -13.26 1.17 21.73
C LEU A 36 -11.81 1.18 21.22
N ILE A 37 -11.60 1.23 19.90
CA ILE A 37 -10.27 1.35 19.29
C ILE A 37 -9.57 2.65 19.75
N GLU A 38 -10.31 3.75 19.82
CA GLU A 38 -9.78 5.04 20.27
C GLU A 38 -9.41 5.01 21.77
N GLU A 39 -10.23 4.34 22.60
CA GLU A 39 -9.95 4.14 24.02
C GLU A 39 -8.72 3.24 24.27
N LEU A 40 -8.54 2.19 23.48
CA LEU A 40 -7.48 1.20 23.66
C LEU A 40 -6.11 1.67 23.15
N GLY A 41 -6.08 2.48 22.08
CA GLY A 41 -4.84 2.93 21.43
C GLY A 41 -4.09 1.82 20.67
N GLU A 42 -3.07 2.21 19.90
CA GLU A 42 -2.24 1.28 19.09
C GLU A 42 -1.67 0.13 19.95
N GLY A 43 -1.82 -1.10 19.46
CA GLY A 43 -1.37 -2.31 20.15
C GLY A 43 -2.33 -2.81 21.25
N GLY A 44 -3.35 -2.02 21.61
CA GLY A 44 -4.37 -2.42 22.58
C GLY A 44 -5.14 -3.68 22.13
N MET A 45 -5.34 -4.63 23.04
CA MET A 45 -5.98 -5.90 22.72
C MET A 45 -7.50 -5.78 22.75
N LEU A 46 -8.17 -6.24 21.69
CA LEU A 46 -9.63 -6.28 21.67
C LEU A 46 -10.15 -7.44 22.54
N PRO A 47 -11.32 -7.27 23.19
CA PRO A 47 -12.07 -8.38 23.75
C PRO A 47 -12.40 -9.43 22.69
N THR A 48 -12.67 -10.67 23.12
CA THR A 48 -12.92 -11.76 22.17
C THR A 48 -14.22 -11.55 21.39
N GLU A 49 -14.36 -12.20 20.23
CA GLU A 49 -15.62 -12.20 19.46
C GLU A 49 -16.83 -12.61 20.30
N ARG A 50 -16.61 -13.48 21.30
CA ARG A 50 -17.65 -13.92 22.22
C ARG A 50 -18.03 -12.81 23.20
N ASP A 51 -17.05 -12.19 23.85
CA ASP A 51 -17.29 -11.12 24.83
C ASP A 51 -17.97 -9.92 24.17
N LEU A 52 -17.56 -9.56 22.96
CA LEU A 52 -18.21 -8.49 22.18
C LEU A 52 -19.64 -8.87 21.79
N ALA A 53 -19.91 -10.13 21.45
CA ALA A 53 -21.27 -10.57 21.09
C ALA A 53 -22.22 -10.53 22.31
N GLU A 54 -21.73 -10.94 23.48
CA GLU A 54 -22.45 -10.84 24.75
C GLU A 54 -22.66 -9.37 25.15
N ARG A 55 -21.60 -8.55 25.11
CA ARG A 55 -21.65 -7.12 25.46
C ARG A 55 -22.63 -6.31 24.61
N TYR A 56 -22.72 -6.65 23.33
CA TYR A 56 -23.51 -5.92 22.35
C TYR A 56 -24.84 -6.61 22.03
N GLU A 57 -25.17 -7.73 22.66
CA GLU A 57 -26.42 -8.47 22.45
C GLU A 57 -26.69 -8.82 20.97
N VAL A 58 -25.65 -9.26 20.26
CA VAL A 58 -25.73 -9.65 18.84
C VAL A 58 -25.19 -11.05 18.62
N SER A 59 -25.44 -11.61 17.43
CA SER A 59 -24.81 -12.88 17.06
C SER A 59 -23.29 -12.71 16.91
N ARG A 60 -22.53 -13.79 17.18
CA ARG A 60 -21.08 -13.84 16.93
C ARG A 60 -20.72 -13.53 15.47
N GLU A 61 -21.59 -13.89 14.52
CA GLU A 61 -21.36 -13.62 13.10
C GLU A 61 -21.47 -12.11 12.78
N THR A 62 -22.39 -11.42 13.45
CA THR A 62 -22.51 -9.96 13.35
C THR A 62 -21.25 -9.24 13.83
N VAL A 63 -20.67 -9.67 14.95
CA VAL A 63 -19.38 -9.17 15.45
C VAL A 63 -18.26 -9.49 14.48
N ARG A 64 -18.19 -10.74 14.01
CA ARG A 64 -17.16 -11.17 13.06
C ARG A 64 -17.16 -10.35 11.78
N GLN A 65 -18.34 -10.04 11.24
CA GLN A 65 -18.48 -9.17 10.08
C GLN A 65 -17.92 -7.77 10.37
N ALA A 66 -18.31 -7.16 11.50
CA ALA A 66 -17.82 -5.83 11.90
C ALA A 66 -16.29 -5.80 12.05
N LEU A 67 -15.72 -6.78 12.75
CA LEU A 67 -14.26 -6.90 12.92
C LEU A 67 -13.54 -7.16 11.61
N ARG A 68 -14.15 -7.93 10.69
CA ARG A 68 -13.58 -8.16 9.35
C ARG A 68 -13.48 -6.86 8.56
N GLU A 69 -14.49 -6.00 8.60
CA GLU A 69 -14.42 -4.69 7.93
C GLU A 69 -13.34 -3.80 8.55
N LEU A 70 -13.23 -3.76 9.88
CA LEU A 70 -12.19 -2.97 10.56
C LEU A 70 -10.77 -3.50 10.30
N LEU A 71 -10.61 -4.82 10.12
CA LEU A 71 -9.36 -5.44 9.66
C LEU A 71 -9.03 -5.01 8.21
N LEU A 72 -10.02 -5.03 7.31
CA LEU A 72 -9.84 -4.60 5.91
C LEU A 72 -9.53 -3.10 5.81
N GLU A 73 -10.09 -2.29 6.71
CA GLU A 73 -9.81 -0.86 6.83
C GLU A 73 -8.44 -0.57 7.42
N GLY A 74 -7.75 -1.57 7.98
CA GLY A 74 -6.45 -1.40 8.64
C GLY A 74 -6.51 -0.78 10.02
N ARG A 75 -7.70 -0.74 10.65
CA ARG A 75 -7.87 -0.24 12.03
C ARG A 75 -7.57 -1.31 13.08
N LEU A 76 -7.62 -2.57 12.67
CA LEU A 76 -7.28 -3.73 13.47
C LEU A 76 -6.21 -4.55 12.77
N ALA A 77 -5.44 -5.32 13.55
CA ALA A 77 -4.53 -6.32 13.05
C ALA A 77 -4.70 -7.64 13.82
N ARG A 78 -4.40 -8.77 13.16
CA ARG A 78 -4.32 -10.06 13.85
C ARG A 78 -2.95 -10.21 14.49
N GLN A 79 -2.92 -10.63 15.75
CA GLN A 79 -1.70 -10.94 16.48
C GLN A 79 -1.85 -12.31 17.15
N GLY A 80 -1.26 -13.32 16.52
CA GLY A 80 -1.48 -14.72 16.91
C GLY A 80 -2.97 -15.10 16.81
N ARG A 81 -3.56 -15.49 17.96
CA ARG A 81 -4.99 -15.82 18.06
C ARG A 81 -5.88 -14.60 18.40
N GLY A 82 -5.28 -13.47 18.73
CA GLY A 82 -5.97 -12.25 19.14
C GLY A 82 -6.15 -11.24 18.00
N THR A 83 -6.89 -10.19 18.32
CA THR A 83 -7.03 -8.99 17.48
C THR A 83 -6.58 -7.80 18.30
N VAL A 84 -5.74 -6.95 17.72
CA VAL A 84 -5.23 -5.73 18.36
C VAL A 84 -5.58 -4.52 17.52
N VAL A 85 -5.58 -3.35 18.13
CA VAL A 85 -5.66 -2.06 17.43
C VAL A 85 -4.39 -1.90 16.58
N ALA A 86 -4.57 -1.67 15.29
CA ALA A 86 -3.47 -1.36 14.40
C ALA A 86 -3.05 0.11 14.54
N GLY A 87 -1.77 0.39 14.29
CA GLY A 87 -1.31 1.76 14.13
C GLY A 87 -1.93 2.44 12.89
N PRO A 88 -1.75 3.77 12.76
CA PRO A 88 -2.21 4.48 11.58
C PRO A 88 -1.58 3.92 10.30
N LYS A 89 -2.30 4.04 9.17
CA LYS A 89 -1.74 3.72 7.86
C LYS A 89 -0.55 4.61 7.58
N LEU A 90 0.41 4.08 6.85
CA LEU A 90 1.53 4.82 6.31
C LEU A 90 1.03 5.72 5.18
N GLU A 91 1.20 7.02 5.35
CA GLU A 91 0.89 8.03 4.35
C GLU A 91 2.04 8.19 3.37
N GLN A 92 1.89 7.66 2.16
CA GLN A 92 2.89 7.80 1.10
C GLN A 92 2.54 9.00 0.22
N PRO A 93 3.35 10.06 0.18
CA PRO A 93 3.09 11.17 -0.72
C PRO A 93 3.31 10.75 -2.17
N LEU A 94 2.33 11.02 -3.04
CA LEU A 94 2.46 10.91 -4.49
C LEU A 94 3.40 12.00 -4.97
N SER A 95 4.66 11.62 -5.12
CA SER A 95 5.75 12.51 -5.47
C SER A 95 6.87 11.71 -6.13
N LEU A 96 7.84 12.42 -6.71
CA LEU A 96 9.04 11.77 -7.22
C LEU A 96 9.93 11.20 -6.11
N ALA A 97 9.61 11.47 -4.83
CA ALA A 97 10.33 10.94 -3.69
C ALA A 97 10.24 9.41 -3.62
N SER A 98 11.32 8.78 -3.17
CA SER A 98 11.34 7.32 -3.03
C SER A 98 10.45 6.86 -1.89
N TYR A 99 9.90 5.64 -1.99
CA TYR A 99 9.27 4.90 -0.89
C TYR A 99 10.01 5.06 0.44
N THR A 100 11.35 4.99 0.38
CA THR A 100 12.24 5.13 1.55
C THR A 100 12.01 6.42 2.32
N GLU A 101 11.81 7.53 1.61
CA GLU A 101 11.63 8.85 2.22
C GLU A 101 10.25 8.98 2.86
N GLY A 102 9.20 8.46 2.21
CA GLY A 102 7.84 8.48 2.73
C GLY A 102 7.70 7.71 4.05
N VAL A 103 8.30 6.52 4.13
CA VAL A 103 8.30 5.70 5.37
C VAL A 103 9.13 6.35 6.47
N ARG A 104 10.33 6.88 6.16
CA ARG A 104 11.19 7.55 7.16
C ARG A 104 10.56 8.80 7.76
N ARG A 105 9.84 9.59 6.95
CA ARG A 105 9.15 10.81 7.43
C ARG A 105 8.11 10.51 8.52
N GLN A 106 7.65 9.26 8.59
CA GLN A 106 6.68 8.80 9.58
C GLN A 106 7.33 8.06 10.76
N GLY A 107 8.65 8.15 10.90
CA GLY A 107 9.41 7.53 11.99
C GLY A 107 9.55 6.02 11.87
N ARG A 108 9.27 5.44 10.70
CA ARG A 108 9.30 4.00 10.44
C ARG A 108 10.55 3.62 9.65
N ARG A 109 11.01 2.37 9.78
CA ARG A 109 12.20 1.86 9.07
C ARG A 109 11.80 1.24 7.74
N PRO A 110 12.14 1.84 6.59
CA PRO A 110 11.94 1.18 5.31
C PRO A 110 12.95 0.05 5.14
N GLY A 111 12.48 -1.07 4.59
CA GLY A 111 13.30 -2.19 4.18
C GLY A 111 12.82 -2.74 2.84
N ARG A 112 13.66 -3.58 2.23
CA ARG A 112 13.33 -4.33 1.03
C ARG A 112 13.98 -5.69 1.12
N HIS A 113 13.35 -6.67 0.50
CA HIS A 113 13.95 -7.97 0.27
C HIS A 113 13.82 -8.36 -1.19
N LEU A 114 14.95 -8.67 -1.82
CA LEU A 114 14.98 -9.19 -3.18
C LEU A 114 14.18 -10.51 -3.29
N ILE A 115 13.29 -10.54 -4.28
CA ILE A 115 12.64 -11.76 -4.74
C ILE A 115 13.36 -12.31 -5.97
N GLY A 116 13.71 -11.45 -6.91
CA GLY A 116 14.45 -11.83 -8.11
C GLY A 116 15.02 -10.63 -8.86
N LEU A 117 16.16 -10.86 -9.52
CA LEU A 117 16.75 -9.95 -10.50
C LEU A 117 17.01 -10.76 -11.76
N GLU A 118 16.25 -10.47 -12.81
CA GLU A 118 16.26 -11.26 -14.04
C GLU A 118 16.54 -10.37 -15.27
N ARG A 119 17.03 -11.00 -16.34
CA ARG A 119 17.12 -10.40 -17.67
C ARG A 119 16.29 -11.17 -18.66
N PHE A 120 15.57 -10.46 -19.50
CA PHE A 120 14.82 -11.06 -20.60
C PHE A 120 14.73 -10.10 -21.79
N PRO A 121 14.44 -10.60 -23.01
CA PRO A 121 14.23 -9.75 -24.18
C PRO A 121 13.00 -8.86 -24.02
N CYS A 122 13.13 -7.57 -24.33
CA CYS A 122 12.06 -6.58 -24.16
C CYS A 122 10.84 -6.91 -25.03
N PRO A 123 9.64 -7.08 -24.44
CA PRO A 123 8.41 -7.17 -25.19
C PRO A 123 8.04 -5.80 -25.77
N GLU A 124 7.25 -5.81 -26.84
CA GLU A 124 6.84 -4.61 -27.57
C GLU A 124 6.09 -3.61 -26.69
N ALA A 125 5.18 -4.08 -25.83
CA ALA A 125 4.42 -3.24 -24.92
C ALA A 125 5.29 -2.50 -23.88
N LEU A 126 6.47 -3.04 -23.54
CA LEU A 126 7.39 -2.43 -22.56
C LEU A 126 8.38 -1.48 -23.22
N ALA A 127 8.75 -1.74 -24.47
CA ALA A 127 9.82 -1.06 -25.20
C ALA A 127 9.68 0.47 -25.17
N ALA A 128 8.49 0.97 -25.51
CA ALA A 128 8.22 2.41 -25.50
C ALA A 128 8.24 3.03 -24.09
N GLU A 129 7.78 2.29 -23.08
CA GLU A 129 7.69 2.78 -21.69
C GLU A 129 9.06 2.98 -21.05
N ILE A 130 10.07 2.18 -21.43
CA ILE A 130 11.42 2.23 -20.85
C ILE A 130 12.50 2.71 -21.82
N GLY A 131 12.12 3.10 -23.04
CA GLY A 131 13.06 3.61 -24.06
C GLY A 131 14.04 2.54 -24.57
N ALA A 132 13.58 1.29 -24.70
CA ALA A 132 14.31 0.18 -25.29
C ALA A 132 13.70 -0.19 -26.66
N ALA A 133 14.44 -0.94 -27.48
CA ALA A 133 13.88 -1.59 -28.67
C ALA A 133 13.34 -3.00 -28.33
N ARG A 134 12.37 -3.48 -29.12
CA ARG A 134 11.86 -4.85 -29.00
C ARG A 134 13.03 -5.85 -29.12
N GLY A 135 13.11 -6.78 -28.17
CA GLY A 135 14.16 -7.80 -28.12
C GLY A 135 15.46 -7.36 -27.44
N GLU A 136 15.67 -6.06 -27.18
CA GLU A 136 16.80 -5.61 -26.37
C GLU A 136 16.68 -6.13 -24.93
N PRO A 137 17.81 -6.40 -24.25
CA PRO A 137 17.77 -6.95 -22.91
C PRO A 137 17.25 -5.93 -21.88
N VAL A 138 16.37 -6.39 -21.00
CA VAL A 138 15.74 -5.60 -19.93
C VAL A 138 15.95 -6.28 -18.60
N TRP A 139 16.26 -5.50 -17.57
CA TRP A 139 16.25 -5.94 -16.18
C TRP A 139 14.84 -5.93 -15.64
N HIS A 140 14.46 -7.00 -14.92
CA HIS A 140 13.33 -7.01 -13.99
C HIS A 140 13.83 -7.25 -12.58
N LEU A 141 13.66 -6.24 -11.73
CA LEU A 141 13.95 -6.28 -10.30
C LEU A 141 12.63 -6.40 -9.54
N GLU A 142 12.43 -7.50 -8.82
CA GLU A 142 11.25 -7.73 -8.00
C GLU A 142 11.60 -7.78 -6.52
N ARG A 143 10.90 -7.01 -5.69
CA ARG A 143 11.22 -6.86 -4.27
C ARG A 143 9.97 -6.78 -3.41
N VAL A 144 10.01 -7.41 -2.24
CA VAL A 144 9.02 -7.15 -1.18
C VAL A 144 9.43 -5.89 -0.43
N LEU A 145 8.50 -4.98 -0.22
CA LEU A 145 8.67 -3.74 0.54
C LEU A 145 8.33 -3.98 2.01
N LEU A 146 9.15 -3.43 2.91
CA LEU A 146 9.00 -3.56 4.35
C LEU A 146 8.90 -2.22 5.07
N ALA A 147 8.05 -2.15 6.09
CA ALA A 147 8.06 -1.07 7.08
C ALA A 147 8.13 -1.68 8.47
N ASP A 148 9.18 -1.38 9.24
CA ASP A 148 9.46 -2.02 10.54
C ASP A 148 9.44 -3.56 10.48
N ASP A 149 10.02 -4.12 9.42
CA ASP A 149 10.08 -5.55 9.12
C ASP A 149 8.72 -6.21 8.73
N ASP A 150 7.61 -5.47 8.82
CA ASP A 150 6.32 -5.91 8.28
C ASP A 150 6.33 -5.82 6.74
N ARG A 151 5.83 -6.86 6.08
CA ARG A 151 5.63 -6.86 4.62
C ARG A 151 4.44 -6.00 4.25
N VAL A 152 4.69 -4.98 3.44
CA VAL A 152 3.70 -3.95 3.13
C VAL A 152 3.43 -3.75 1.63
N GLY A 153 4.26 -4.33 0.77
CA GLY A 153 3.99 -4.32 -0.66
C GLY A 153 4.94 -5.21 -1.46
N LEU A 154 4.71 -5.27 -2.76
CA LEU A 154 5.54 -5.94 -3.75
C LEU A 154 5.79 -4.97 -4.90
N GLU A 155 7.04 -4.79 -5.28
CA GLU A 155 7.48 -3.88 -6.33
C GLU A 155 8.15 -4.67 -7.45
N SER A 156 7.82 -4.33 -8.69
CA SER A 156 8.42 -4.86 -9.91
C SER A 156 8.92 -3.68 -10.76
N THR A 157 10.24 -3.52 -10.84
CA THR A 157 10.89 -2.46 -11.63
C THR A 157 11.47 -3.05 -12.91
N TYR A 158 11.16 -2.41 -14.03
CA TYR A 158 11.65 -2.74 -15.36
C TYR A 158 12.52 -1.61 -15.88
N VAL A 159 13.73 -1.93 -16.34
CA VAL A 159 14.69 -0.94 -16.84
C VAL A 159 15.60 -1.53 -17.90
N SER A 160 15.91 -0.74 -18.93
CA SER A 160 16.80 -1.16 -20.02
C SER A 160 18.20 -1.52 -19.50
N VAL A 161 18.75 -2.65 -19.92
CA VAL A 161 20.13 -3.03 -19.59
C VAL A 161 21.12 -2.03 -20.16
N ALA A 162 20.83 -1.40 -21.30
CA ALA A 162 21.69 -0.37 -21.88
C ALA A 162 21.84 0.86 -20.95
N ARG A 163 20.82 1.17 -20.14
CA ARG A 163 20.87 2.24 -19.14
C ARG A 163 21.65 1.83 -17.89
N LEU A 164 21.60 0.55 -17.53
CA LEU A 164 22.14 0.00 -16.29
C LEU A 164 22.89 -1.32 -16.55
N PRO A 165 24.03 -1.30 -17.27
CA PRO A 165 24.66 -2.53 -17.76
C PRO A 165 25.16 -3.46 -16.66
N HIS A 166 25.43 -2.91 -15.46
CA HIS A 166 26.06 -3.60 -14.33
C HIS A 166 25.14 -3.68 -13.10
N LEU A 167 23.81 -3.61 -13.29
CA LEU A 167 22.86 -3.60 -12.18
C LEU A 167 23.01 -4.81 -11.24
N ASP A 168 23.38 -5.98 -11.77
CA ASP A 168 23.58 -7.22 -11.02
C ASP A 168 24.83 -7.24 -10.13
N THR A 169 25.81 -6.40 -10.43
CA THR A 169 27.11 -6.39 -9.75
C THR A 169 27.32 -5.15 -8.90
N ASP A 170 26.73 -4.03 -9.30
CA ASP A 170 26.99 -2.72 -8.73
C ASP A 170 25.95 -2.24 -7.72
N PHE A 171 24.78 -2.88 -7.67
CA PHE A 171 23.64 -2.47 -6.87
C PHE A 171 23.35 -3.48 -5.76
N ASP A 172 23.26 -3.01 -4.52
CA ASP A 172 22.70 -3.77 -3.40
C ASP A 172 21.17 -3.82 -3.54
N PRO A 173 20.57 -5.00 -3.81
CA PRO A 173 19.15 -5.14 -4.11
C PRO A 173 18.20 -4.69 -2.97
N ASP A 174 18.66 -4.79 -1.73
CA ASP A 174 17.88 -4.43 -0.53
C ASP A 174 17.97 -2.91 -0.23
N SER A 175 18.84 -2.19 -0.96
CA SER A 175 18.99 -0.75 -0.87
C SER A 175 17.96 0.05 -1.71
N SER A 176 18.01 1.38 -1.63
CA SER A 176 17.11 2.24 -2.40
C SER A 176 17.58 2.35 -3.86
N PHE A 177 16.76 1.84 -4.78
CA PHE A 177 17.04 1.93 -6.22
C PHE A 177 17.19 3.39 -6.68
N TYR A 178 16.37 4.30 -6.17
CA TYR A 178 16.43 5.72 -6.55
C TYR A 178 17.69 6.41 -6.02
N ALA A 179 18.14 6.06 -4.81
CA ALA A 179 19.41 6.57 -4.29
C ALA A 179 20.58 6.03 -5.12
N TYR A 180 20.56 4.75 -5.52
CA TYR A 180 21.56 4.19 -6.41
C TYR A 180 21.62 4.93 -7.76
N LEU A 181 20.48 5.17 -8.40
CA LEU A 181 20.42 5.92 -9.67
C LEU A 181 21.00 7.34 -9.52
N ARG A 182 20.57 8.07 -8.50
CA ARG A 182 20.99 9.46 -8.28
C ARG A 182 22.44 9.58 -7.81
N ASP A 183 22.80 8.87 -6.75
CA ASP A 183 24.04 9.10 -6.00
C ASP A 183 25.22 8.34 -6.61
N ARG A 184 24.97 7.16 -7.20
CA ARG A 184 26.02 6.30 -7.77
C ARG A 184 26.17 6.47 -9.28
N LEU A 185 25.06 6.65 -10.00
CA LEU A 185 25.08 6.75 -11.46
C LEU A 185 24.87 8.17 -11.99
N GLY A 186 24.51 9.13 -11.14
CA GLY A 186 24.25 10.50 -11.58
C GLY A 186 23.04 10.63 -12.50
N ILE A 187 22.05 9.73 -12.37
CA ILE A 187 20.81 9.72 -13.16
C ILE A 187 19.67 10.26 -12.28
N PRO A 188 19.36 11.57 -12.34
CA PRO A 188 18.27 12.16 -11.58
C PRO A 188 16.91 11.88 -12.23
N PHE A 189 15.87 11.78 -11.41
CA PHE A 189 14.48 11.74 -11.86
C PHE A 189 14.01 13.14 -12.27
N GLY A 190 13.41 13.24 -13.46
CA GLY A 190 12.80 14.47 -13.98
C GLY A 190 11.33 14.55 -13.62
N ASP A 191 10.54 13.62 -14.16
CA ASP A 191 9.11 13.52 -13.91
C ASP A 191 8.64 12.05 -14.01
N ALA A 192 7.35 11.82 -13.70
CA ALA A 192 6.73 10.51 -13.83
C ALA A 192 5.23 10.62 -14.05
N ASP A 193 4.67 9.65 -14.79
CA ASP A 193 3.23 9.41 -14.86
C ASP A 193 2.88 8.25 -13.92
N GLU A 194 1.87 8.44 -13.07
CA GLU A 194 1.38 7.41 -12.15
C GLU A 194 -0.11 7.13 -12.35
N ARG A 195 -0.47 5.85 -12.38
CA ARG A 195 -1.85 5.35 -12.43
C ARG A 195 -2.10 4.47 -11.22
N ILE A 196 -3.15 4.78 -10.47
CA ILE A 196 -3.50 4.13 -9.21
C ILE A 196 -4.83 3.41 -9.37
N GLU A 197 -4.89 2.15 -8.96
CA GLU A 197 -6.06 1.29 -9.06
C GLU A 197 -6.27 0.48 -7.78
N THR A 198 -7.49 0.02 -7.56
CA THR A 198 -7.76 -1.03 -6.56
C THR A 198 -7.78 -2.40 -7.23
N VAL A 199 -7.09 -3.36 -6.66
CA VAL A 199 -7.09 -4.75 -7.13
C VAL A 199 -7.14 -5.73 -5.96
N LEU A 200 -7.39 -7.00 -6.25
CA LEU A 200 -7.09 -8.10 -5.32
C LEU A 200 -5.70 -8.65 -5.64
N ALA A 201 -4.98 -9.10 -4.61
CA ALA A 201 -3.72 -9.79 -4.81
C ALA A 201 -3.95 -11.14 -5.49
N THR A 202 -3.14 -11.48 -6.48
CA THR A 202 -3.03 -12.84 -6.99
C THR A 202 -2.52 -13.78 -5.88
N PRO A 203 -2.69 -15.11 -6.01
CA PRO A 203 -2.19 -16.06 -5.00
C PRO A 203 -0.69 -15.91 -4.69
N ARG A 204 0.13 -15.64 -5.71
CA ARG A 204 1.58 -15.42 -5.53
C ARG A 204 1.86 -14.14 -4.76
N GLU A 205 1.19 -13.04 -5.10
CA GLU A 205 1.35 -11.76 -4.42
C GLU A 205 0.90 -11.85 -2.96
N ALA A 206 -0.25 -12.50 -2.71
CA ALA A 206 -0.76 -12.73 -1.36
C ALA A 206 0.22 -13.55 -0.51
N LEU A 207 0.84 -14.59 -1.09
CA LEU A 207 1.86 -15.38 -0.43
C LEU A 207 3.13 -14.56 -0.12
N LEU A 208 3.63 -13.79 -1.10
CA LEU A 208 4.84 -13.00 -0.94
C LEU A 208 4.67 -11.87 0.08
N ILE A 209 3.50 -11.23 0.12
CA ILE A 209 3.23 -10.12 1.03
C ILE A 209 2.69 -10.63 2.38
N GLY A 210 2.17 -11.86 2.44
CA GLY A 210 1.60 -12.44 3.66
C GLY A 210 0.20 -11.91 3.98
N THR A 211 -0.65 -11.74 2.96
CA THR A 211 -2.00 -11.18 3.09
C THR A 211 -3.09 -12.18 2.76
N PRO A 212 -4.32 -12.00 3.27
CA PRO A 212 -5.48 -12.73 2.76
C PRO A 212 -5.76 -12.37 1.29
N PRO A 213 -6.20 -13.31 0.45
CA PRO A 213 -6.48 -13.04 -0.97
C PRO A 213 -7.57 -11.97 -1.22
N ALA A 214 -8.49 -11.82 -0.26
CA ALA A 214 -9.59 -10.86 -0.33
C ALA A 214 -9.23 -9.46 0.19
N LEU A 215 -7.97 -9.23 0.59
CA LEU A 215 -7.52 -7.91 1.02
C LEU A 215 -7.49 -6.96 -0.20
N PRO A 216 -8.21 -5.82 -0.18
CA PRO A 216 -8.08 -4.80 -1.20
C PRO A 216 -6.66 -4.22 -1.20
N MET A 217 -6.06 -4.21 -2.38
CA MET A 217 -4.71 -3.70 -2.60
C MET A 217 -4.77 -2.43 -3.44
N LEU A 218 -3.77 -1.57 -3.27
CA LEU A 218 -3.54 -0.41 -4.12
C LEU A 218 -2.44 -0.78 -5.11
N LEU A 219 -2.78 -0.77 -6.39
CA LEU A 219 -1.85 -1.03 -7.49
C LEU A 219 -1.44 0.29 -8.13
N ILE A 220 -0.13 0.53 -8.16
CA ILE A 220 0.46 1.70 -8.79
C ILE A 220 1.27 1.26 -9.99
N HIS A 221 1.00 1.89 -11.12
CA HIS A 221 1.82 1.82 -12.31
C HIS A 221 2.50 3.16 -12.52
N ARG A 222 3.82 3.17 -12.56
CA ARG A 222 4.64 4.37 -12.73
C ARG A 222 5.52 4.23 -13.96
N ILE A 223 5.58 5.27 -14.77
CA ILE A 223 6.58 5.43 -15.83
C ILE A 223 7.39 6.68 -15.50
N SER A 224 8.69 6.50 -15.28
CA SER A 224 9.58 7.60 -14.88
C SER A 224 10.47 8.03 -16.04
N ARG A 225 10.75 9.33 -16.11
CA ARG A 225 11.73 9.92 -17.03
C ARG A 225 12.83 10.62 -16.24
N ASP A 226 14.04 10.66 -16.80
CA ASP A 226 15.13 11.46 -16.24
C ASP A 226 14.98 12.96 -16.55
N THR A 227 15.86 13.79 -15.99
CA THR A 227 15.80 15.26 -16.23
C THR A 227 16.08 15.67 -17.67
N ALA A 228 16.56 14.76 -18.53
CA ALA A 228 16.69 14.98 -19.96
C ALA A 228 15.45 14.51 -20.75
N GLY A 229 14.38 14.10 -20.05
CA GLY A 229 13.13 13.62 -20.64
C GLY A 229 13.21 12.21 -21.20
N LYS A 230 14.30 11.46 -20.95
CA LYS A 230 14.44 10.09 -21.48
C LYS A 230 13.72 9.10 -20.57
N PRO A 231 12.97 8.13 -21.12
CA PRO A 231 12.41 7.03 -20.34
C PRO A 231 13.48 6.32 -19.52
N LEU A 232 13.19 6.08 -18.24
CA LEU A 232 14.12 5.53 -17.28
C LEU A 232 13.68 4.16 -16.76
N GLU A 233 12.45 4.08 -16.26
CA GLU A 233 11.91 2.85 -15.69
C GLU A 233 10.40 2.80 -15.84
N ARG A 234 9.89 1.57 -15.80
CA ARG A 234 8.48 1.28 -15.54
C ARG A 234 8.40 0.48 -14.26
N VAL A 235 7.61 0.94 -13.31
CA VAL A 235 7.43 0.30 -12.01
C VAL A 235 5.98 -0.12 -11.83
N ARG A 236 5.79 -1.33 -11.35
CA ARG A 236 4.50 -1.82 -10.86
C ARG A 236 4.64 -2.08 -9.37
N THR A 237 3.86 -1.39 -8.54
CA THR A 237 3.90 -1.60 -7.09
C THR A 237 2.53 -1.93 -6.54
N LEU A 238 2.44 -3.05 -5.83
CA LEU A 238 1.24 -3.47 -5.12
C LEU A 238 1.43 -3.18 -3.63
N TYR A 239 0.56 -2.33 -3.08
CA TYR A 239 0.57 -1.96 -1.67
C TYR A 239 -0.65 -2.53 -0.96
N ARG A 240 -0.44 -2.91 0.30
CA ARG A 240 -1.49 -3.29 1.23
C ARG A 240 -2.43 -2.12 1.53
N GLY A 241 -3.70 -2.20 1.12
CA GLY A 241 -4.69 -1.16 1.37
C GLY A 241 -5.04 -0.97 2.86
N ASP A 242 -4.79 -1.99 3.69
CA ASP A 242 -4.92 -1.93 5.15
C ASP A 242 -3.71 -1.25 5.82
N ARG A 243 -2.61 -0.99 5.10
CA ARG A 243 -1.38 -0.40 5.68
C ARG A 243 -0.94 0.89 5.01
N PHE A 244 -1.39 1.19 3.80
CA PHE A 244 -1.03 2.41 3.08
C PHE A 244 -2.23 3.27 2.72
N SER A 245 -2.00 4.58 2.76
CA SER A 245 -2.78 5.60 2.08
C SER A 245 -1.82 6.45 1.24
N PHE A 246 -2.35 7.09 0.19
CA PHE A 246 -1.60 8.01 -0.64
C PHE A 246 -2.12 9.43 -0.47
N THR A 247 -1.21 10.39 -0.38
CA THR A 247 -1.55 11.81 -0.26
C THR A 247 -0.98 12.58 -1.44
N ALA A 248 -1.76 13.54 -1.95
CA ALA A 248 -1.33 14.43 -3.02
C ALA A 248 -1.70 15.85 -2.66
N HIS A 249 -0.77 16.78 -2.90
CA HIS A 249 -1.08 18.19 -2.91
C HIS A 249 -1.32 18.63 -4.36
N LEU A 250 -2.50 19.21 -4.62
CA LEU A 250 -2.87 19.69 -5.93
C LEU A 250 -2.81 21.22 -5.94
N GLY A 251 -1.92 21.78 -6.75
CA GLY A 251 -1.85 23.21 -7.00
C GLY A 251 -2.62 23.60 -8.27
N PRO A 252 -2.82 24.89 -8.54
CA PRO A 252 -3.31 25.38 -9.82
C PRO A 252 -2.45 24.82 -10.96
N GLN A 253 -3.09 24.31 -12.02
CA GLN A 253 -2.36 24.07 -13.27
C GLN A 253 -2.05 25.44 -13.87
N ASP A 254 -0.81 25.90 -13.78
CA ASP A 254 -0.38 27.02 -14.61
C ASP A 254 -0.55 26.61 -16.07
N GLY A 255 -1.53 27.25 -16.72
CA GLY A 255 -1.98 26.93 -18.06
C GLY A 255 -0.83 26.95 -19.05
N ARG A 256 -0.72 25.88 -19.85
CA ARG A 256 -0.09 25.93 -21.16
C ARG A 256 -1.13 26.29 -22.20
#